data_AF-K1SHY8-F1
#
_entry.id   AF-K1SHY8-F1
#
_cell.length_a   1.000
_cell.length_b   1.000
_cell.length_c   1.000
_cell.angle_alpha   90.00
_cell.angle_beta   90.00
_cell.angle_gamma   90.00
#
_symmetry.space_group_name_H-M   'P 1'
#
loop_
_entity.id
_entity.type
_entity.pdbx_description
1 polymer ?
#
loop_
_entity_poly.entity_id
_entity_poly.type
_entity_poly.pdbx_seq_one_letter_code
_entity_poly.pdbx_strand_id
1 'polypeptide(L)'
;MEMLKQMAQMYGYDISSPASNAREAIQWLYFAYLAAIKEQNGAAMSLGRTSTFIDIYIERDINRGVLTESGAQELIDDFVMKLRMARHLRTPEYNELFGGDPMWITESIGGMTNEGKTLVTKNSYRMLNTLYTLGSAPEPNMTVLWS
;
A
#
# COMPACT_ATOMS: atom_id res chain seq x y z
N MET A 1 -16.00 6.67 -10.48
CA MET A 1 -14.77 6.63 -11.30
C MET A 1 -14.34 8.03 -11.76
N GLU A 2 -15.27 8.89 -12.19
CA GLU A 2 -14.92 10.26 -12.63
C GLU A 2 -14.25 11.11 -11.55
N MET A 3 -14.77 11.08 -10.31
CA MET A 3 -14.17 11.78 -9.18
C MET A 3 -12.74 11.30 -8.85
N LEU A 4 -12.48 9.99 -8.99
CA LEU A 4 -11.14 9.42 -8.77
C LEU A 4 -10.15 9.92 -9.83
N LYS A 5 -10.57 9.99 -11.11
CA LYS A 5 -9.76 10.55 -12.19
C LYS A 5 -9.46 12.02 -11.98
N GLN A 6 -10.47 12.82 -11.64
CA GLN A 6 -10.31 14.25 -11.31
C GLN A 6 -9.35 14.44 -10.14
N MET A 7 -9.47 13.60 -9.09
CA MET A 7 -8.55 13.63 -7.97
C MET A 7 -7.11 13.36 -8.39
N ALA A 8 -6.85 12.29 -9.13
CA ALA A 8 -5.50 11.98 -9.61
C ALA A 8 -4.95 13.08 -10.54
N GLN A 9 -5.80 13.71 -11.34
CA GLN A 9 -5.43 14.81 -12.22
C GLN A 9 -4.94 16.05 -11.46
N MET A 10 -5.45 16.31 -10.25
CA MET A 10 -4.92 17.38 -9.38
C MET A 10 -3.46 17.15 -8.98
N TYR A 11 -3.00 15.90 -9.01
CA TYR A 11 -1.60 15.51 -8.77
C TYR A 11 -0.80 15.34 -10.07
N GLY A 12 -1.36 15.70 -11.23
CA GLY A 12 -0.69 15.61 -12.53
C GLY A 12 -0.71 14.22 -13.17
N TYR A 13 -1.60 13.32 -12.72
CA TYR A 13 -1.69 11.94 -13.20
C TYR A 13 -2.99 11.67 -13.96
N ASP A 14 -2.90 10.98 -15.11
CA ASP A 14 -4.05 10.42 -15.81
C ASP A 14 -4.15 8.90 -15.58
N ILE A 15 -5.12 8.51 -14.76
CA ILE A 15 -5.40 7.11 -14.41
C ILE A 15 -6.47 6.47 -15.32
N SER A 16 -6.81 7.10 -16.45
CA SER A 16 -7.80 6.58 -17.39
C SER A 16 -7.40 5.25 -18.03
N SER A 17 -6.09 4.98 -18.06
CA SER A 17 -5.49 3.78 -18.61
C SER A 17 -4.85 2.91 -17.52
N PRO A 18 -4.73 1.58 -17.74
CA PRO A 18 -4.03 0.69 -16.83
C PRO A 18 -2.57 1.13 -16.59
N ALA A 19 -2.05 0.85 -15.40
CA ALA A 19 -0.66 1.15 -15.05
C ALA A 19 0.33 0.43 -16.00
N SER A 20 1.27 1.18 -16.54
CA SER A 20 2.25 0.72 -17.52
C SER A 20 3.58 0.28 -16.88
N ASN A 21 3.89 0.75 -15.67
CA ASN A 21 5.15 0.54 -14.92
C ASN A 21 4.89 0.34 -13.41
N ALA A 22 5.91 -0.06 -12.66
CA ALA A 22 5.83 -0.31 -11.22
C ALA A 22 5.44 0.95 -10.43
N ARG A 23 5.97 2.12 -10.80
CA ARG A 23 5.62 3.40 -10.19
C ARG A 23 4.13 3.70 -10.38
N GLU A 24 3.60 3.54 -11.59
CA GLU A 24 2.17 3.73 -11.87
C GLU A 24 1.31 2.69 -11.15
N ALA A 25 1.73 1.42 -11.06
CA ALA A 25 0.94 0.40 -10.37
C ALA A 25 0.76 0.73 -8.89
N ILE A 26 1.84 1.15 -8.23
CA ILE A 26 1.83 1.61 -6.84
C ILE A 26 1.00 2.89 -6.70
N GLN A 27 1.22 3.87 -7.59
CA GLN A 27 0.53 5.15 -7.54
C GLN A 27 -0.99 5.02 -7.78
N TRP A 28 -1.41 4.15 -8.70
CA TRP A 28 -2.84 3.95 -9.02
C TRP A 28 -3.55 3.25 -7.88
N LEU A 29 -2.89 2.24 -7.30
CA LEU A 29 -3.37 1.57 -6.09
C LEU A 29 -3.51 2.57 -4.94
N TYR A 30 -2.49 3.42 -4.72
CA TYR A 30 -2.56 4.46 -3.71
C TYR A 30 -3.67 5.47 -3.98
N PHE A 31 -3.93 5.89 -5.23
CA PHE A 31 -5.04 6.79 -5.52
C PHE A 31 -6.40 6.16 -5.22
N ALA A 32 -6.59 4.87 -5.52
CA ALA A 32 -7.81 4.17 -5.15
C ALA A 32 -8.01 4.17 -3.63
N TYR A 33 -6.94 3.88 -2.87
CA TYR A 33 -6.96 3.96 -1.41
C TYR A 33 -7.22 5.39 -0.89
N LEU A 34 -6.54 6.39 -1.47
CA LEU A 34 -6.66 7.80 -1.10
C LEU A 34 -8.08 8.32 -1.29
N ALA A 35 -8.75 7.94 -2.38
CA ALA A 35 -10.15 8.31 -2.60
C ALA A 35 -11.05 7.69 -1.53
N ALA A 36 -10.85 6.42 -1.17
CA ALA A 36 -11.63 5.76 -0.13
C ALA A 36 -11.51 6.48 1.22
N ILE A 37 -10.31 6.85 1.66
CA ILE A 37 -10.10 7.55 2.94
C ILE A 37 -10.45 9.05 2.91
N LYS A 38 -10.69 9.61 1.72
CA LYS A 38 -11.22 10.98 1.54
C LYS A 38 -12.75 11.01 1.58
N GLU A 39 -13.41 9.95 1.15
CA GLU A 39 -14.88 9.85 1.16
C GLU A 39 -15.41 9.24 2.46
N GLN A 40 -14.64 8.37 3.10
CA GLN A 40 -15.06 7.58 4.26
C GLN A 40 -14.08 7.72 5.42
N ASN A 41 -14.63 7.68 6.64
CA ASN A 41 -13.87 7.74 7.89
C ASN A 41 -14.14 6.52 8.80
N GLY A 42 -14.31 5.35 8.19
CA GLY A 42 -14.50 4.08 8.92
C GLY A 42 -13.40 3.84 9.96
N ALA A 43 -13.69 3.04 10.98
CA ALA A 43 -12.70 2.71 12.01
C ALA A 43 -11.50 2.00 11.38
N ALA A 44 -11.75 0.92 10.62
CA ALA A 44 -10.74 0.19 9.87
C ALA A 44 -10.87 0.46 8.37
N MET A 45 -9.83 1.06 7.79
CA MET A 45 -9.71 1.36 6.37
C MET A 45 -8.54 0.55 5.78
N SER A 46 -8.72 -0.77 5.73
CA SER A 46 -7.67 -1.73 5.31
C SER A 46 -7.23 -1.52 3.86
N LEU A 47 -5.96 -1.79 3.60
CA LEU A 47 -5.37 -1.71 2.27
C LEU A 47 -5.68 -2.96 1.42
N GLY A 48 -5.67 -4.15 2.04
CA GLY A 48 -5.96 -5.42 1.38
C GLY A 48 -4.74 -6.35 1.34
N ARG A 49 -4.51 -7.01 0.18
CA ARG A 49 -3.39 -7.94 -0.07
C ARG A 49 -2.67 -7.51 -1.33
N THR A 50 -1.74 -6.58 -1.20
CA THR A 50 -1.23 -5.78 -2.33
C THR A 50 0.24 -6.04 -2.65
N SER A 51 1.04 -6.45 -1.66
CA SER A 51 2.48 -6.68 -1.79
C SER A 51 2.84 -7.62 -2.95
N THR A 52 2.25 -8.81 -3.00
CA THR A 52 2.46 -9.80 -4.07
C THR A 52 1.93 -9.34 -5.43
N PHE A 53 0.85 -8.56 -5.47
CA PHE A 53 0.33 -7.98 -6.72
C PHE A 53 1.29 -6.93 -7.30
N ILE A 54 1.80 -6.03 -6.46
CA ILE A 54 2.77 -5.00 -6.85
C ILE A 54 4.08 -5.64 -7.35
N ASP A 55 4.50 -6.77 -6.76
CA ASP A 55 5.73 -7.47 -7.17
C ASP A 55 5.72 -7.88 -8.65
N ILE A 56 4.55 -8.16 -9.24
CA ILE A 56 4.42 -8.49 -10.67
C ILE A 56 4.97 -7.34 -11.54
N TYR A 57 4.69 -6.10 -11.17
CA TYR A 57 5.17 -4.93 -11.91
C TYR A 57 6.63 -4.62 -11.60
N ILE A 58 7.04 -4.73 -10.34
CA ILE A 58 8.43 -4.51 -9.92
C ILE A 58 9.36 -5.51 -10.60
N GLU A 59 9.07 -6.81 -10.54
CA GLU A 59 9.90 -7.84 -11.16
C GLU A 59 9.98 -7.66 -12.69
N ARG A 60 8.86 -7.31 -13.33
CA ARG A 60 8.87 -7.01 -14.78
C ARG A 60 9.80 -5.84 -15.11
N ASP A 61 9.76 -4.77 -14.33
CA ASP A 61 10.54 -3.57 -14.60
C ASP A 61 12.03 -3.75 -14.24
N ILE A 62 12.34 -4.53 -13.20
CA ILE A 62 13.71 -4.97 -12.88
C ILE A 62 14.27 -5.84 -14.02
N ASN A 63 13.51 -6.82 -14.52
CA ASN A 63 13.94 -7.70 -15.61
C ASN A 63 14.15 -6.95 -16.94
N ARG A 64 13.46 -5.81 -17.13
CA ARG A 64 13.66 -4.91 -18.28
C ARG A 64 14.84 -3.96 -18.10
N GLY A 65 15.48 -3.95 -16.93
CA GLY A 65 16.60 -3.05 -16.61
C GLY A 65 16.18 -1.59 -16.45
N VAL A 66 14.88 -1.29 -16.27
CA VAL A 66 14.37 0.07 -16.12
C VAL A 66 14.12 0.45 -14.65
N LEU A 67 14.21 -0.53 -13.75
CA LEU A 67 14.10 -0.34 -12.30
C LEU A 67 15.22 -1.11 -11.61
N THR A 68 15.88 -0.48 -10.64
CA THR A 68 16.86 -1.15 -9.78
C THR A 68 16.18 -1.67 -8.52
N GLU A 69 16.80 -2.60 -7.80
CA GLU A 69 16.29 -3.07 -6.51
C GLU A 69 16.17 -1.93 -5.49
N SER A 70 17.13 -1.01 -5.45
CA SER A 70 17.05 0.16 -4.58
C SER A 70 15.91 1.10 -4.97
N GLY A 71 15.67 1.32 -6.27
CA GLY A 71 14.53 2.09 -6.74
C GLY A 71 13.19 1.41 -6.45
N ALA A 72 13.14 0.07 -6.48
CA ALA A 72 11.96 -0.68 -6.07
C ALA A 72 11.68 -0.49 -4.56
N GLN A 73 12.70 -0.56 -3.71
CA GLN A 73 12.53 -0.29 -2.28
C GLN A 73 12.09 1.15 -2.01
N GLU A 74 12.67 2.14 -2.70
CA GLU A 74 12.28 3.55 -2.57
C GLU A 74 10.79 3.76 -2.88
N LEU A 75 10.27 3.14 -3.95
CA LEU A 75 8.84 3.22 -4.28
C LEU A 75 7.94 2.60 -3.18
N ILE A 76 8.38 1.51 -2.55
CA ILE A 76 7.64 0.88 -1.44
C ILE A 76 7.74 1.71 -0.16
N ASP A 77 8.90 2.30 0.12
CA ASP A 77 9.10 3.21 1.24
C ASP A 77 8.21 4.45 1.11
N ASP A 78 8.18 5.09 -0.07
CA ASP A 78 7.29 6.22 -0.36
C ASP A 78 5.82 5.86 -0.18
N PHE A 79 5.42 4.69 -0.68
CA PHE A 79 4.07 4.18 -0.53
C PHE A 79 3.69 3.98 0.93
N VAL A 80 4.52 3.28 1.71
CA VAL A 80 4.30 3.03 3.14
C VAL A 80 4.33 4.33 3.95
N MET A 81 5.21 5.27 3.61
CA MET A 81 5.24 6.60 4.22
C MET A 81 3.90 7.31 4.05
N LYS A 82 3.26 7.22 2.88
CA LYS A 82 1.92 7.80 2.67
C LYS A 82 0.83 7.10 3.48
N LEU A 83 0.89 5.79 3.65
CA LEU A 83 -0.04 5.05 4.53
C LEU A 83 0.13 5.49 5.99
N ARG A 84 1.38 5.62 6.47
CA ARG A 84 1.70 6.12 7.82
C ARG A 84 1.18 7.52 8.12
N MET A 85 0.90 8.33 7.10
CA MET A 85 0.39 9.70 7.23
C MET A 85 -1.14 9.81 7.23
N ALA A 86 -1.88 8.75 6.91
CA ALA A 86 -3.34 8.81 6.84
C ALA A 86 -3.93 9.01 8.24
N ARG A 87 -4.86 9.96 8.38
CA ARG A 87 -5.47 10.34 9.66
C ARG A 87 -6.94 10.70 9.47
N HIS A 88 -7.74 10.47 10.50
CA HIS A 88 -9.11 10.95 10.58
C HIS A 88 -9.32 11.69 11.89
N LEU A 89 -10.11 12.76 11.85
CA LEU A 89 -10.47 13.48 13.07
C LEU A 89 -11.40 12.61 13.92
N ARG A 90 -11.04 12.38 15.19
CA ARG A 90 -11.80 11.58 16.15
C ARG A 90 -12.15 12.40 17.39
N THR A 91 -13.26 12.05 18.03
CA THR A 91 -13.64 12.65 19.33
C THR A 91 -12.87 11.97 20.47
N PRO A 92 -12.76 12.60 21.65
CA PRO A 92 -12.14 11.98 22.82
C PRO A 92 -12.73 10.61 23.17
N GLU A 93 -14.05 10.45 23.08
CA GLU A 93 -14.75 9.20 23.40
C GLU A 93 -14.34 8.06 22.44
N TYR A 94 -14.12 8.38 21.16
CA TYR A 94 -13.58 7.41 20.21
C TYR A 94 -12.17 6.99 20.60
N ASN A 95 -11.32 7.93 21.03
CA ASN A 95 -9.94 7.64 21.42
C ASN A 95 -9.85 6.84 22.73
N GLU A 96 -10.82 6.97 23.64
CA GLU A 96 -10.92 6.13 24.83
C GLU A 96 -11.24 4.66 24.48
N LEU A 97 -12.06 4.44 23.44
CA LEU A 97 -12.39 3.11 22.93
C LEU A 97 -11.30 2.52 22.01
N PHE A 98 -10.65 3.38 21.23
CA PHE A 98 -9.66 3.02 20.21
C PHE A 98 -8.40 3.89 20.37
N GLY A 99 -7.61 3.57 21.40
CA GLY A 99 -6.40 4.30 21.73
C GLY A 99 -5.31 4.22 20.66
N GLY A 100 -4.52 5.28 20.51
CA GLY A 100 -3.37 5.32 19.60
C GLY A 100 -3.66 5.81 18.19
N ASP A 101 -4.84 6.39 17.94
CA ASP A 101 -5.27 6.90 16.63
C ASP A 101 -5.17 5.85 15.50
N PRO A 102 -5.72 4.64 15.68
CA PRO A 102 -5.59 3.55 14.72
C PRO A 102 -6.45 3.80 13.48
N MET A 103 -5.89 3.45 12.32
CA MET A 103 -6.59 3.45 11.03
C MET A 103 -6.83 2.03 10.51
N TRP A 104 -6.13 1.04 11.10
CA TRP A 104 -6.03 -0.35 10.66
C TRP A 104 -5.82 -0.47 9.16
N ILE A 105 -4.76 0.18 8.65
CA ILE A 105 -4.37 0.12 7.25
C ILE A 105 -3.72 -1.23 7.00
N THR A 106 -4.55 -2.28 7.01
CA THR A 106 -4.09 -3.65 7.06
C THR A 106 -3.62 -4.10 5.69
N GLU A 107 -2.36 -4.54 5.62
CA GLU A 107 -1.74 -5.18 4.45
C GLU A 107 -1.48 -6.65 4.78
N SER A 108 -2.06 -7.56 4.00
CA SER A 108 -1.86 -9.00 4.11
C SER A 108 -0.66 -9.45 3.29
N ILE A 109 0.32 -10.07 3.92
CA ILE A 109 1.61 -10.41 3.31
C ILE A 109 1.77 -11.93 3.22
N GLY A 110 2.28 -12.43 2.09
CA GLY A 110 2.66 -13.83 1.94
C GLY A 110 1.45 -14.76 1.80
N GLY A 111 1.47 -15.92 2.46
CA GLY A 111 0.45 -16.98 2.35
C GLY A 111 0.70 -17.98 1.23
N MET A 112 -0.29 -18.85 0.97
CA MET A 112 -0.24 -19.91 -0.05
C MET A 112 -1.44 -19.82 -0.99
N THR A 113 -1.30 -20.32 -2.22
CA THR A 113 -2.43 -20.58 -3.13
C THR A 113 -3.11 -21.90 -2.76
N ASN A 114 -4.31 -22.13 -3.30
CA ASN A 114 -5.04 -23.39 -3.10
C ASN A 114 -4.31 -24.61 -3.67
N GLU A 115 -3.43 -24.40 -4.66
CA GLU A 115 -2.60 -25.43 -5.28
C GLU A 115 -1.27 -25.65 -4.53
N GLY A 116 -1.07 -24.99 -3.38
CA GLY A 116 0.10 -25.16 -2.52
C GLY A 116 1.33 -24.37 -2.96
N LYS A 117 1.20 -23.39 -3.87
CA LYS A 117 2.31 -22.49 -4.22
C LYS A 117 2.40 -21.34 -3.22
N THR A 118 3.61 -20.93 -2.87
CA THR A 118 3.78 -19.75 -2.01
C THR A 118 3.36 -18.47 -2.75
N LEU A 119 2.73 -17.56 -2.02
CA LEU A 119 2.45 -16.18 -2.42
C LEU A 119 3.45 -15.20 -1.80
N VAL A 120 4.48 -15.70 -1.10
CA VAL A 120 5.63 -14.89 -0.67
C VAL A 120 6.44 -14.48 -1.90
N THR A 121 6.78 -13.20 -1.97
CA THR A 121 7.54 -12.60 -3.07
C THR A 121 8.65 -11.71 -2.54
N LYS A 122 9.53 -11.17 -3.42
CA LYS A 122 10.51 -10.17 -2.98
C LYS A 122 9.81 -8.96 -2.37
N ASN A 123 8.68 -8.53 -2.92
CA ASN A 123 7.94 -7.40 -2.36
C ASN A 123 7.33 -7.68 -0.98
N SER A 124 7.08 -8.95 -0.60
CA SER A 124 6.75 -9.29 0.78
C SER A 124 7.87 -8.85 1.73
N TYR A 125 9.13 -9.08 1.35
CA TYR A 125 10.28 -8.62 2.11
C TYR A 125 10.48 -7.11 2.02
N ARG A 126 10.30 -6.48 0.84
CA ARG A 126 10.39 -5.01 0.72
C ARG A 126 9.39 -4.28 1.62
N MET A 127 8.17 -4.82 1.75
CA MET A 127 7.14 -4.29 2.65
C MET A 127 7.58 -4.39 4.12
N LEU A 128 8.06 -5.57 4.56
CA LEU A 128 8.59 -5.75 5.92
C LEU A 128 9.84 -4.91 6.18
N ASN A 129 10.67 -4.72 5.15
CA ASN A 129 11.90 -3.93 5.22
C ASN A 129 11.64 -2.45 5.52
N THR A 130 10.42 -1.95 5.32
CA THR A 130 10.03 -0.60 5.74
C THR A 130 10.11 -0.38 7.24
N LEU A 131 10.12 -1.43 8.06
CA LEU A 131 10.38 -1.35 9.49
C LEU A 131 11.85 -1.04 9.81
N TYR A 132 12.77 -1.28 8.86
CA TYR A 132 14.18 -0.93 8.96
C TYR A 132 14.49 0.39 8.25
N THR A 133 14.02 0.58 7.01
CA THR A 133 14.33 1.80 6.22
C THR A 133 13.64 3.05 6.77
N LEU A 134 12.39 2.93 7.24
CA LEU A 134 11.60 4.03 7.80
C LEU A 134 11.44 3.94 9.33
N GLY A 135 12.03 2.93 9.97
CA GLY A 135 11.85 2.63 11.38
C GLY A 135 10.49 1.99 11.70
N SER A 136 10.36 1.52 12.94
CA SER A 136 9.14 0.86 13.42
C SER A 136 7.95 1.81 13.49
N ALA A 137 6.79 1.37 13.01
CA ALA A 137 5.54 2.11 13.08
C ALA A 137 4.36 1.14 13.26
N PRO A 138 3.26 1.59 13.91
CA PRO A 138 2.05 0.78 14.06
C PRO A 138 1.25 0.63 12.75
N GLU A 139 1.44 1.56 11.80
CA GLU A 139 0.81 1.55 10.48
C GLU A 139 1.88 1.48 9.37
N PRO A 140 1.57 0.88 8.21
CA PRO A 140 0.42 0.02 7.97
C PRO A 140 0.46 -1.21 8.89
N ASN A 141 -0.71 -1.70 9.29
CA ASN A 141 -0.86 -2.93 10.06
C ASN A 141 -0.49 -4.15 9.20
N MET A 142 0.81 -4.50 9.16
CA MET A 142 1.33 -5.59 8.34
C MET A 142 1.01 -6.96 8.96
N THR A 143 0.15 -7.73 8.30
CA THR A 143 -0.33 -9.04 8.77
C THR A 143 0.25 -10.14 7.90
N VAL A 144 1.09 -11.00 8.49
CA VAL A 144 1.64 -12.18 7.80
C VAL A 144 0.59 -13.29 7.76
N LEU A 145 0.25 -13.74 6.54
CA LEU A 145 -0.60 -14.90 6.33
C LEU A 145 0.24 -16.17 6.51
N TRP A 146 0.27 -16.68 7.73
CA TRP A 146 1.05 -17.87 8.12
C TRP A 146 0.41 -19.17 7.59
N SER A 147 1.23 -20.12 7.16
CA SER A 147 0.83 -21.45 6.68
C SER A 147 1.83 -22.53 7.09
#